data_AF-A0A1G4BT27-F1
#
_entry.id   AF-A0A1G4BT27-F1
#
_cell.length_a   1.000
_cell.length_b   1.000
_cell.length_c   1.000
_cell.angle_alpha   90.00
_cell.angle_beta   90.00
_cell.angle_gamma   90.00
#
_symmetry.space_group_name_H-M   'P 1'
#
loop_
_entity.id
_entity.type
_entity.pdbx_description
1 polymer ?
#
loop_
_entity_poly.entity_id
_entity_poly.type
_entity_poly.pdbx_seq_one_letter_code
_entity_poly.pdbx_strand_id
1 'polypeptide(L)'
;MPYHLPLSPIDRAIQPPVYYLQVQDSLILSVSVFWTIAYVLYVRQGYRDKSYGMPLFALAGNIAWEFLFGVAMPTSVAQVVCFVPWLVIDVFIVHTTWKYGARQFKQSPVVAKNLGLVLVFGVSFVTASFYFFIKTVGLDAASFYLGYSDQLLISITSVAQLLRRNNTLGHSWGIW
;
A
#
# COMPACT_ATOMS: atom_id res chain seq x y z
N MET A 1 -24.99 23.38 -6.12
CA MET A 1 -24.11 23.15 -4.96
C MET A 1 -22.68 23.08 -5.46
N PRO A 2 -21.70 23.70 -4.79
CA PRO A 2 -20.30 23.50 -5.14
C PRO A 2 -19.93 22.02 -4.96
N TYR A 3 -19.32 21.41 -5.97
CA TYR A 3 -18.90 20.00 -5.93
C TYR A 3 -17.59 19.88 -5.14
N HIS A 4 -17.62 19.17 -4.02
CA HIS A 4 -16.46 18.75 -3.23
C HIS A 4 -16.80 17.50 -2.40
N LEU A 5 -15.79 16.75 -1.96
CA LEU A 5 -15.91 15.61 -1.05
C LEU A 5 -16.35 16.08 0.36
N PRO A 6 -16.87 15.18 1.21
CA PRO A 6 -17.25 15.53 2.57
C PRO A 6 -16.09 16.20 3.34
N LEU A 7 -16.38 17.35 3.94
CA LEU A 7 -15.38 18.15 4.65
C LEU A 7 -14.78 17.37 5.83
N SER A 8 -13.46 17.34 5.89
CA SER A 8 -12.73 16.86 7.07
C SER A 8 -13.01 17.76 8.29
N PRO A 9 -12.75 17.30 9.53
CA PRO A 9 -12.91 18.14 10.72
C PRO A 9 -12.14 19.46 10.63
N ILE A 10 -10.96 19.45 10.00
CA ILE A 10 -10.12 20.63 9.80
C ILE A 10 -10.75 21.57 8.78
N ASP A 11 -11.24 21.04 7.66
CA ASP A 11 -11.89 21.85 6.62
C ASP A 11 -13.16 22.54 7.15
N ARG A 12 -13.90 21.87 8.06
CA ARG A 12 -15.06 22.48 8.73
C ARG A 12 -14.68 23.63 9.65
N ALA A 13 -13.53 23.54 10.32
CA ALA A 13 -13.05 24.57 11.23
C ALA A 13 -12.49 25.79 10.50
N ILE A 14 -11.75 25.56 9.41
CA ILE A 14 -11.06 26.62 8.65
C ILE A 14 -11.97 27.27 7.60
N GLN A 15 -12.95 26.53 7.08
CA GLN A 15 -13.82 26.94 5.97
C GLN A 15 -13.03 27.48 4.77
N PRO A 16 -12.13 26.66 4.17
CA PRO A 16 -11.34 27.09 3.03
C PRO A 16 -12.25 27.39 1.82
N PRO A 17 -11.78 28.23 0.89
CA PRO A 17 -12.53 28.54 -0.32
C PRO A 17 -12.75 27.28 -1.17
N VAL A 18 -13.86 27.24 -1.92
CA VAL A 18 -14.27 26.06 -2.70
C VAL A 18 -13.18 25.54 -3.65
N TYR A 19 -12.41 26.43 -4.26
CA TYR A 19 -11.33 26.03 -5.19
C TYR A 19 -10.25 25.20 -4.49
N TYR A 20 -9.98 25.44 -3.20
CA TYR A 20 -9.02 24.68 -2.42
C TYR A 20 -9.50 23.23 -2.25
N LEU A 21 -10.76 23.07 -1.86
CA LEU A 21 -11.40 21.76 -1.70
C LEU A 21 -11.41 20.98 -3.02
N GLN A 22 -11.75 21.64 -4.12
CA GLN A 22 -11.77 21.01 -5.44
C GLN A 22 -10.38 20.50 -5.87
N VAL A 23 -9.32 21.26 -5.59
CA VAL A 23 -7.95 20.82 -5.86
C VAL A 23 -7.58 19.64 -4.97
N GLN A 24 -7.85 19.73 -3.66
CA GLN A 24 -7.62 18.64 -2.71
C GLN A 24 -8.31 17.34 -3.14
N ASP A 25 -9.60 17.41 -3.47
CA ASP A 25 -10.40 16.26 -3.89
C ASP A 25 -9.89 15.66 -5.19
N SER A 26 -9.53 16.51 -6.16
CA SER A 26 -8.96 16.07 -7.44
C SER A 26 -7.65 15.31 -7.24
N LEU A 27 -6.79 15.77 -6.32
CA LEU A 27 -5.55 15.09 -5.98
C LEU A 27 -5.81 13.74 -5.31
N ILE A 28 -6.71 13.68 -4.33
CA ILE A 28 -7.06 12.44 -3.63
C ILE A 28 -7.62 11.39 -4.60
N LEU A 29 -8.52 11.79 -5.50
CA LEU A 29 -9.10 10.91 -6.50
C LEU A 29 -8.04 10.44 -7.51
N SER A 30 -7.16 11.34 -7.95
CA SER A 30 -6.07 11.01 -8.89
C SER A 30 -5.10 10.00 -8.27
N VAL A 31 -4.68 10.22 -7.02
CA VAL A 31 -3.84 9.29 -6.26
C VAL A 31 -4.50 7.91 -6.22
N SER A 32 -5.82 7.87 -5.98
CA SER A 32 -6.53 6.61 -5.89
C SER A 32 -6.53 5.83 -7.21
N VAL A 33 -6.70 6.54 -8.34
CA VAL A 33 -6.64 5.96 -9.68
C VAL A 33 -5.24 5.44 -10.00
N PHE A 34 -4.21 6.25 -9.77
CA PHE A 34 -2.82 5.88 -10.09
C PHE A 34 -2.35 4.68 -9.25
N TRP A 35 -2.70 4.61 -7.97
CA TRP A 35 -2.40 3.45 -7.14
C TRP A 35 -3.07 2.18 -7.63
N THR A 36 -4.35 2.27 -8.00
CA THR A 36 -5.09 1.13 -8.57
C THR A 36 -4.39 0.61 -9.82
N ILE A 37 -3.95 1.51 -10.71
CA ILE A 37 -3.19 1.15 -11.91
C ILE A 37 -1.87 0.48 -11.51
N ALA A 38 -1.10 1.07 -10.59
CA ALA A 38 0.18 0.54 -10.15
C ALA A 38 0.04 -0.88 -9.56
N TYR A 39 -0.97 -1.14 -8.74
CA TYR A 39 -1.24 -2.45 -8.16
C TYR A 39 -1.57 -3.49 -9.23
N VAL A 40 -2.44 -3.15 -10.18
CA VAL A 40 -2.76 -4.04 -11.31
C VAL A 40 -1.51 -4.33 -12.15
N LEU A 41 -0.65 -3.33 -12.35
CA LEU A 41 0.62 -3.50 -13.05
C LEU A 41 1.61 -4.37 -12.27
N TYR A 42 1.69 -4.25 -10.93
CA TYR A 42 2.46 -5.14 -10.08
C TYR A 42 2.03 -6.60 -10.24
N VAL A 43 0.72 -6.86 -10.18
CA VAL A 43 0.16 -8.20 -10.39
C VAL A 43 0.53 -8.72 -11.79
N ARG A 44 0.27 -7.92 -12.82
CA ARG A 44 0.56 -8.28 -14.22
C ARG A 44 2.04 -8.59 -14.43
N GLN A 45 2.93 -7.74 -13.91
CA GLN A 45 4.37 -7.91 -14.05
C GLN A 45 4.88 -9.11 -13.26
N GLY A 46 4.34 -9.37 -12.07
CA GLY A 46 4.67 -10.54 -11.26
C GLY A 46 4.37 -11.85 -11.99
N TYR A 47 3.21 -11.96 -12.64
CA TYR A 47 2.87 -13.12 -13.47
C TYR A 47 3.74 -13.22 -14.73
N ARG A 48 3.95 -12.11 -15.43
CA ARG A 48 4.74 -12.05 -16.68
C ARG A 48 6.18 -12.50 -16.45
N ASP A 49 6.82 -11.94 -15.44
CA ASP A 49 8.25 -12.18 -15.16
C ASP A 49 8.48 -13.42 -14.30
N LYS A 50 7.41 -14.05 -13.79
CA LYS A 50 7.47 -15.11 -12.79
C LYS A 50 8.37 -14.69 -11.62
N SER A 51 8.11 -13.49 -11.11
CA SER A 51 8.83 -12.82 -10.03
C SER A 51 7.83 -12.02 -9.17
N TYR A 52 8.34 -11.21 -8.25
CA TYR A 52 7.53 -10.26 -7.46
C TYR A 52 8.16 -8.88 -7.46
N GLY A 53 7.31 -7.86 -7.61
CA GLY A 53 7.71 -6.47 -7.73
C GLY A 53 7.72 -5.72 -6.41
N MET A 54 6.63 -5.80 -5.64
CA MET A 54 6.53 -5.05 -4.38
C MET A 54 7.41 -5.70 -3.29
N PRO A 55 8.33 -4.95 -2.66
CA PRO A 55 9.17 -5.49 -1.59
C PRO A 55 8.33 -6.04 -0.42
N LEU A 56 8.82 -7.10 0.24
CA LEU A 56 8.00 -7.84 1.23
C LEU A 56 7.50 -6.98 2.39
N PHE A 57 8.36 -6.09 2.91
CA PHE A 57 8.01 -5.23 4.03
C PHE A 57 7.04 -4.12 3.61
N ALA A 58 7.20 -3.58 2.40
CA ALA A 58 6.26 -2.65 1.79
C ALA A 58 4.87 -3.28 1.60
N LEU A 59 4.82 -4.50 1.06
CA LEU A 59 3.58 -5.25 0.90
C LEU A 59 2.90 -5.52 2.25
N ALA A 60 3.68 -5.81 3.30
CA ALA A 60 3.12 -5.96 4.64
C ALA A 60 2.52 -4.66 5.19
N GLY A 61 3.17 -3.51 4.93
CA GLY A 61 2.65 -2.17 5.25
C GLY A 61 1.33 -1.87 4.54
N ASN A 62 1.29 -2.05 3.22
CA ASN A 62 0.08 -1.79 2.43
C ASN A 62 -1.11 -2.64 2.90
N ILE A 63 -0.92 -3.95 3.06
CA ILE A 63 -1.98 -4.83 3.55
C ILE A 63 -2.45 -4.41 4.95
N ALA A 64 -1.51 -4.09 5.85
CA ALA A 64 -1.84 -3.63 7.20
C ALA A 64 -2.64 -2.33 7.18
N TRP A 65 -2.22 -1.36 6.36
CA TRP A 65 -2.86 -0.07 6.21
C TRP A 65 -4.27 -0.22 5.64
N GLU A 66 -4.41 -0.93 4.52
CA GLU A 66 -5.69 -1.15 3.84
C GLU A 66 -6.66 -1.97 4.69
N PHE A 67 -6.16 -2.96 5.45
CA PHE A 67 -6.98 -3.71 6.39
C PHE A 67 -7.46 -2.84 7.55
N LEU A 68 -6.56 -2.08 8.19
CA LEU A 68 -6.91 -1.27 9.35
C LEU A 68 -7.86 -0.13 8.99
N PHE A 69 -7.58 0.63 7.92
CA PHE A 69 -8.37 1.79 7.53
C PHE A 69 -9.54 1.45 6.61
N GLY A 70 -9.50 0.32 5.89
CA GLY A 70 -10.58 -0.11 4.99
C GLY A 70 -11.58 -1.05 5.63
N VAL A 71 -11.17 -1.87 6.61
CA VAL A 71 -11.99 -2.95 7.17
C VAL A 71 -12.17 -2.86 8.68
N ALA A 72 -11.08 -2.77 9.45
CA ALA A 72 -11.14 -2.88 10.90
C ALA A 72 -11.62 -1.60 11.60
N MET A 73 -11.20 -0.44 11.10
CA MET A 73 -11.47 0.88 11.69
C MET A 73 -11.75 1.97 10.62
N PRO A 74 -12.64 1.76 9.64
CA PRO A 74 -12.95 2.79 8.66
C PRO A 74 -13.67 3.97 9.31
N THR A 75 -13.25 5.19 9.00
CA THR A 75 -13.93 6.43 9.47
C THR A 75 -15.00 6.92 8.50
N SER A 76 -15.03 6.41 7.28
CA SER A 76 -16.02 6.78 6.27
C SER A 76 -16.27 5.67 5.25
N VAL A 77 -17.44 5.73 4.60
CA VAL A 77 -17.77 4.83 3.47
C VAL A 77 -16.79 5.01 2.31
N ALA A 78 -16.27 6.23 2.10
CA ALA A 78 -15.28 6.50 1.07
C ALA A 78 -13.99 5.68 1.28
N GLN A 79 -13.50 5.57 2.52
CA GLN A 79 -12.34 4.74 2.83
C GLN A 79 -12.59 3.27 2.52
N VAL A 80 -13.77 2.74 2.87
CA VAL A 80 -14.14 1.35 2.55
C VAL A 80 -14.14 1.11 1.04
N VAL A 81 -14.81 1.99 0.28
CA VAL A 81 -14.95 1.84 -1.18
C VAL A 81 -13.60 1.99 -1.89
N CYS A 82 -12.68 2.81 -1.38
CA CYS A 82 -11.36 2.98 -1.99
C CYS A 82 -10.37 1.87 -1.59
N PHE A 83 -10.32 1.49 -0.31
CA PHE A 83 -9.23 0.65 0.21
C PHE A 83 -9.54 -0.85 0.15
N VAL A 84 -10.80 -1.26 0.26
CA VAL A 84 -11.16 -2.68 0.14
C VAL A 84 -10.80 -3.25 -1.24
N PRO A 85 -11.04 -2.55 -2.38
CA PRO A 85 -10.56 -3.02 -3.66
C PRO A 85 -9.05 -3.18 -3.74
N TRP A 86 -8.27 -2.29 -3.11
CA TRP A 86 -6.82 -2.44 -3.03
C TRP A 86 -6.42 -3.69 -2.26
N LEU A 87 -7.08 -3.94 -1.13
CA LEU A 87 -6.82 -5.12 -0.31
C LEU A 87 -7.11 -6.41 -1.08
N VAL A 88 -8.14 -6.39 -1.93
CA VAL A 88 -8.45 -7.51 -2.85
C VAL A 88 -7.35 -7.68 -3.90
N ILE A 89 -6.83 -6.59 -4.46
CA ILE A 89 -5.71 -6.67 -5.43
C ILE A 89 -4.44 -7.17 -4.75
N ASP A 90 -4.18 -6.77 -3.51
CA ASP A 90 -3.04 -7.21 -2.71
C ASP A 90 -3.02 -8.73 -2.50
N VAL A 91 -4.18 -9.40 -2.44
CA VAL A 91 -4.23 -10.89 -2.44
C VAL A 91 -3.52 -11.47 -3.65
N PHE A 92 -3.66 -10.85 -4.83
CA PHE A 92 -2.96 -11.29 -6.04
C PHE A 92 -1.48 -10.93 -6.02
N ILE A 93 -1.09 -9.80 -5.42
CA ILE A 93 0.33 -9.44 -5.22
C ILE A 93 0.99 -10.41 -4.24
N VAL A 94 0.33 -10.77 -3.14
CA VAL A 94 0.74 -11.82 -2.20
C VAL A 94 0.86 -13.15 -2.92
N HIS A 95 -0.10 -13.52 -3.76
CA HIS A 95 -0.05 -14.76 -4.52
C HIS A 95 1.18 -14.84 -5.42
N THR A 96 1.45 -13.80 -6.22
CA THR A 96 2.64 -13.77 -7.08
C THR A 96 3.94 -13.79 -6.27
N THR A 97 3.96 -13.08 -5.13
CA THR A 97 5.08 -13.07 -4.19
C THR A 97 5.36 -14.44 -3.60
N TRP A 98 4.33 -15.12 -3.09
CA TRP A 98 4.46 -16.45 -2.52
C TRP A 98 4.86 -17.50 -3.58
N LYS A 99 4.22 -17.48 -4.75
CA LYS A 99 4.43 -18.47 -5.81
C LYS A 99 5.78 -18.33 -6.51
N TYR A 100 6.24 -17.11 -6.74
CA TYR A 100 7.43 -16.85 -7.55
C TYR A 100 8.62 -16.30 -6.75
N GLY A 101 8.39 -15.72 -5.58
CA GLY A 101 9.41 -14.97 -4.84
C GLY A 101 10.55 -15.80 -4.28
N ALA A 102 10.31 -17.09 -3.97
CA ALA A 102 11.36 -17.99 -3.48
C ALA A 102 12.60 -18.03 -4.40
N ARG A 103 12.41 -17.84 -5.71
CA ARG A 103 13.49 -17.81 -6.71
C ARG A 103 14.44 -16.62 -6.57
N GLN A 104 13.99 -15.54 -5.94
CA GLN A 104 14.77 -14.33 -5.71
C GLN A 104 15.59 -14.41 -4.41
N PHE A 105 15.32 -15.39 -3.55
CA PHE A 105 16.01 -15.59 -2.26
C PHE A 105 17.06 -16.72 -2.31
N LYS A 106 17.75 -16.91 -3.45
CA LYS A 106 18.79 -17.97 -3.59
C LYS A 106 19.91 -17.86 -2.54
N GLN A 107 20.26 -16.64 -2.15
CA GLN A 107 21.27 -16.35 -1.12
C GLN A 107 20.78 -16.64 0.30
N SER A 108 19.46 -16.85 0.50
CA SER A 108 18.86 -17.10 1.81
C SER A 108 17.84 -18.24 1.72
N PRO A 109 18.30 -19.50 1.61
CA PRO A 109 17.43 -20.67 1.40
C PRO A 109 16.35 -20.84 2.48
N VAL A 110 16.65 -20.43 3.71
CA VAL A 110 15.69 -20.46 4.83
C VAL A 110 14.49 -19.54 4.54
N VAL A 111 14.75 -18.33 4.06
CA VAL A 111 13.69 -17.37 3.68
C VAL A 111 12.92 -17.89 2.47
N ALA A 112 13.61 -18.42 1.46
CA ALA A 112 12.98 -18.95 0.26
C ALA A 112 11.97 -20.08 0.57
N LYS A 113 12.33 -21.01 1.48
CA LYS A 113 11.48 -22.12 1.89
C LYS A 113 10.30 -21.69 2.77
N ASN A 114 10.50 -20.65 3.59
CA ASN A 114 9.52 -20.18 4.56
C ASN A 114 8.83 -18.87 4.13
N LEU A 115 8.85 -18.53 2.84
CA LEU A 115 8.39 -17.22 2.37
C LEU A 115 6.94 -16.91 2.76
N GLY A 116 6.06 -17.92 2.73
CA GLY A 116 4.68 -17.77 3.21
C GLY A 116 4.60 -17.41 4.70
N LEU A 117 5.41 -18.05 5.55
CA LEU A 117 5.49 -17.72 6.98
C LEU A 117 6.07 -16.32 7.20
N VAL A 118 7.07 -15.93 6.42
CA VAL A 118 7.66 -14.58 6.47
C VAL A 118 6.61 -13.52 6.11
N LEU A 119 5.77 -13.78 5.10
CA LEU A 119 4.67 -12.89 4.73
C LEU A 119 3.62 -12.80 5.84
N VAL A 120 3.14 -13.94 6.35
CA VAL A 120 2.13 -13.97 7.41
C VAL A 120 2.62 -13.27 8.67
N PHE A 121 3.84 -13.59 9.11
CA PHE A 121 4.44 -12.97 10.28
C PHE A 121 4.68 -11.47 10.05
N GLY A 122 5.20 -11.10 8.88
CA GLY A 122 5.44 -9.71 8.51
C GLY A 122 4.16 -8.87 8.52
N VAL A 123 3.11 -9.34 7.85
CA VAL A 123 1.80 -8.67 7.84
C VAL A 123 1.23 -8.58 9.25
N SER A 124 1.26 -9.66 10.02
CA SER A 124 0.72 -9.67 11.40
C SER A 124 1.48 -8.71 12.31
N PHE A 125 2.81 -8.71 12.22
CA PHE A 125 3.67 -7.82 13.00
C PHE A 125 3.42 -6.35 12.64
N VAL A 126 3.44 -6.00 11.36
CA VAL A 126 3.21 -4.61 10.91
C VAL A 126 1.81 -4.14 11.26
N THR A 127 0.79 -5.01 11.10
CA THR A 127 -0.59 -4.70 11.51
C THR A 127 -0.67 -4.41 13.01
N ALA A 128 -0.02 -5.22 13.85
CA ALA A 128 0.02 -4.97 15.30
C ALA A 128 0.74 -3.65 15.61
N SER A 129 1.89 -3.38 14.97
CA SER A 129 2.62 -2.12 15.14
C SER A 129 1.77 -0.91 14.74
N PHE A 130 1.07 -0.97 13.61
CA PHE A 130 0.19 0.10 13.13
C PHE A 130 -0.98 0.30 14.08
N TYR A 131 -1.59 -0.78 14.58
CA TYR A 131 -2.65 -0.71 15.57
C TYR A 131 -2.20 0.02 16.85
N PHE A 132 -1.03 -0.32 17.40
CA PHE A 132 -0.49 0.37 18.58
C PHE A 132 -0.16 1.84 18.29
N PHE A 133 0.35 2.13 17.10
CA PHE A 133 0.61 3.50 16.67
C PHE A 133 -0.68 4.32 16.57
N ILE A 134 -1.74 3.77 15.97
CA ILE A 134 -3.09 4.36 15.92
C ILE A 134 -3.60 4.68 17.33
N LYS A 135 -3.40 3.79 18.30
CA LYS A 135 -3.78 4.04 19.70
C LYS A 135 -2.97 5.15 20.37
N THR A 136 -1.77 5.43 19.88
CA THR A 136 -0.88 6.46 20.43
C THR A 136 -1.18 7.85 19.86
N VAL A 137 -1.34 7.96 18.54
CA VAL A 137 -1.46 9.26 17.84
C VAL A 137 -2.88 9.62 17.40
N GLY A 138 -3.81 8.67 17.49
CA GLY A 138 -5.17 8.81 16.97
C GLY A 138 -5.32 8.37 15.51
N LEU A 139 -6.54 8.02 15.13
CA LEU A 139 -6.84 7.34 13.86
C LEU A 139 -6.57 8.22 12.63
N ASP A 140 -7.03 9.48 12.65
CA ASP A 140 -6.89 10.39 11.50
C ASP A 140 -5.42 10.74 11.24
N ALA A 141 -4.67 11.08 12.31
CA ALA A 141 -3.24 11.37 12.21
C ALA A 141 -2.44 10.13 11.77
N ALA A 142 -2.77 8.96 12.32
CA ALA A 142 -2.11 7.71 11.94
C ALA A 142 -2.33 7.35 10.47
N SER A 143 -3.54 7.55 9.92
CA SER A 143 -3.81 7.29 8.51
C SER A 143 -2.84 8.05 7.59
N PHE A 144 -2.63 9.34 7.87
CA PHE A 144 -1.69 10.18 7.14
C PHE A 144 -0.24 9.73 7.32
N TYR A 145 0.23 9.62 8.57
CA TYR A 145 1.64 9.31 8.84
C TYR A 145 2.04 7.93 8.36
N LEU A 146 1.18 6.92 8.56
CA LEU A 146 1.46 5.55 8.12
C LEU A 146 1.44 5.47 6.59
N GLY A 147 0.44 6.06 5.93
CA GLY A 147 0.37 6.04 4.47
C GLY A 147 1.54 6.76 3.80
N TYR A 148 1.96 7.90 4.35
CA TYR A 148 3.17 8.60 3.88
C TYR A 148 4.45 7.76 4.10
N SER A 149 4.55 7.12 5.28
CA SER A 149 5.70 6.28 5.62
C SER A 149 5.79 5.04 4.72
N ASP A 150 4.66 4.39 4.44
CA ASP A 150 4.59 3.25 3.53
C ASP A 150 4.99 3.66 2.11
N GLN A 151 4.55 4.83 1.62
CA GLN A 151 4.96 5.32 0.30
C GLN A 151 6.47 5.55 0.20
N LEU A 152 7.08 6.17 1.22
CA LEU A 152 8.53 6.33 1.29
C LEU A 152 9.23 4.97 1.31
N LEU A 153 8.69 4.03 2.08
CA LEU A 153 9.26 2.71 2.24
C LEU A 153 9.17 1.89 0.94
N ILE A 154 8.05 1.91 0.22
CA ILE A 154 7.91 1.30 -1.12
C ILE A 154 8.97 1.85 -2.05
N SER A 155 9.15 3.17 -2.09
CA SER A 155 10.10 3.83 -2.97
C SER A 155 11.54 3.38 -2.70
N ILE A 156 11.98 3.49 -1.45
CA ILE A 156 13.34 3.13 -1.03
C ILE A 156 13.60 1.64 -1.24
N THR A 157 12.69 0.79 -0.78
CA THR A 157 12.88 -0.66 -0.82
C THR A 157 12.78 -1.22 -2.25
N SER A 158 12.00 -0.58 -3.14
CA SER A 158 11.94 -0.97 -4.55
C SER A 158 13.26 -0.67 -5.27
N VAL A 159 13.88 0.48 -5.00
CA VAL A 159 15.23 0.79 -5.52
C VAL A 159 16.26 -0.17 -4.94
N ALA A 160 16.25 -0.42 -3.64
CA ALA A 160 17.14 -1.37 -2.99
C ALA A 160 17.00 -2.79 -3.56
N GLN A 161 15.77 -3.20 -3.88
CA GLN A 161 15.47 -4.49 -4.51
C GLN A 161 16.08 -4.60 -5.91
N LEU A 162 15.97 -3.55 -6.74
CA LEU A 162 16.60 -3.49 -8.06
C LEU A 162 18.12 -3.60 -7.96
N LEU A 163 18.74 -2.81 -7.08
CA LEU A 163 20.18 -2.80 -6.87
C LEU A 163 20.70 -4.16 -6.37
N ARG A 164 19.99 -4.79 -5.43
CA ARG A 164 20.41 -6.08 -4.86
C ARG A 164 20.24 -7.24 -5.83
N ARG A 165 19.19 -7.24 -6.66
CA ARG A 165 18.92 -8.32 -7.62
C ARG A 165 19.69 -8.16 -8.92
N ASN A 166 20.15 -6.95 -9.23
CA ASN A 166 20.80 -6.59 -10.48
C ASN A 166 19.97 -6.99 -11.73
N ASN A 167 18.65 -6.86 -11.64
CA ASN A 167 17.69 -7.06 -12.73
C ASN A 167 16.37 -6.35 -12.41
N THR A 168 15.52 -6.18 -13.41
CA THR A 168 14.24 -5.47 -13.31
C THR A 168 13.03 -6.38 -13.15
N LEU A 169 13.22 -7.68 -12.83
CA LEU A 169 12.13 -8.65 -12.78
C LEU A 169 11.10 -8.28 -11.71
N GLY A 170 9.83 -8.18 -12.11
CA GLY A 170 8.73 -7.75 -11.27
C GLY A 170 8.49 -6.23 -11.28
N HIS A 171 9.35 -5.44 -11.95
CA HIS A 171 9.19 -4.00 -12.11
C HIS A 171 8.94 -3.62 -13.57
N SER A 172 8.34 -2.45 -13.81
CA SER A 172 8.16 -1.88 -15.15
C SER A 172 7.99 -0.37 -15.04
N TRP A 173 8.29 0.39 -16.09
CA TRP A 173 8.14 1.86 -16.06
C TRP A 173 6.76 2.33 -15.65
N GLY A 174 5.68 1.64 -16.03
CA GLY A 174 4.33 2.05 -15.65
C GLY A 174 3.99 1.84 -14.17
N ILE A 175 4.79 1.07 -13.43
CA ILE A 175 4.63 0.91 -11.97
C ILE A 175 5.20 2.11 -11.20
N TRP A 176 6.18 2.80 -11.79
CA TRP A 176 6.90 3.93 -11.20
C TRP A 176 6.33 5.25 -11.71
#